data_AF-A0A383EYB3-F1
#
_entry.id   AF-A0A383EYB3-F1
#
_cell.length_a   1.000
_cell.length_b   1.000
_cell.length_c   1.000
_cell.angle_alpha   90.00
_cell.angle_beta   90.00
_cell.angle_gamma   90.00
#
_symmetry.space_group_name_H-M   'P 1'
#
loop_
_entity.id
_entity.type
_entity.pdbx_description
1 polymer ?
#
loop_
_entity_poly.entity_id
_entity_poly.type
_entity_poly.pdbx_seq_one_letter_code
_entity_poly.pdbx_strand_id
1 'polypeptide(L)'
;MKPFLLVACAVFAVSLSGADFAIEKTKGEGLRILHKGKPFAEYVVDQANKPYLYPVHGPTGAAMTRNYPMKKIEGERHDHPHHRGINFGHEGIGGADSW
;
A
#
# COMPACT_ATOMS: atom_id res chain seq x y z
N MET A 1 38.80 40.20 35.52
CA MET A 1 38.14 39.77 34.26
C MET A 1 37.34 38.51 34.57
N LYS A 2 36.01 38.56 34.49
CA LYS A 2 35.12 37.42 34.86
C LYS A 2 34.72 36.68 33.58
N PRO A 3 34.88 35.35 33.48
CA PRO A 3 34.41 34.61 32.32
C PRO A 3 32.89 34.41 32.44
N PHE A 4 32.14 34.92 31.47
CA PHE A 4 30.73 34.62 31.30
C PHE A 4 30.63 33.21 30.70
N LEU A 5 30.04 32.27 31.45
CA LEU A 5 29.77 30.91 30.98
C LEU A 5 28.44 30.94 30.21
N LEU A 6 28.51 30.84 28.89
CA LEU A 6 27.35 30.69 28.02
C LEU A 6 26.89 29.23 28.06
N VAL A 7 25.77 28.97 28.73
CA VAL A 7 25.07 27.69 28.67
C VAL A 7 24.27 27.65 27.37
N ALA A 8 24.74 26.87 26.40
CA ALA A 8 24.00 26.59 25.17
C ALA A 8 22.84 25.64 25.51
N CYS A 9 21.62 26.17 25.51
CA CYS A 9 20.41 25.38 25.64
C CYS A 9 20.17 24.64 24.32
N ALA A 10 20.49 23.35 24.27
CA ALA A 10 20.22 22.52 23.10
C ALA A 10 18.71 22.32 22.97
N VAL A 11 18.09 22.98 22.01
CA VAL A 11 16.69 22.76 21.66
C VAL A 11 16.59 21.44 20.91
N PHE A 12 16.17 20.38 21.60
CA PHE A 12 15.77 19.13 20.97
C PHE A 12 14.45 19.38 20.22
N ALA A 13 14.53 19.49 18.90
CA ALA A 13 13.35 19.44 18.04
C ALA A 13 12.76 18.03 18.11
N VAL A 14 11.67 17.87 18.85
CA VAL A 14 10.84 16.66 18.78
C VAL A 14 10.19 16.66 17.41
N SER A 15 10.68 15.83 16.49
CA SER A 15 9.95 15.52 15.28
C SER A 15 8.67 14.78 15.68
N LEU A 16 7.50 15.40 15.46
CA LEU A 16 6.26 14.63 15.45
C LEU A 16 6.43 13.54 14.38
N SER A 17 6.49 12.28 14.80
CA SER A 17 6.34 11.17 13.88
C SER A 17 4.93 11.29 13.30
N GLY A 18 4.83 11.85 12.08
CA GLY A 18 3.64 11.67 11.27
C GLY A 18 3.35 10.18 11.13
N ALA A 19 2.09 9.81 10.92
CA ALA A 19 1.75 8.44 10.60
C ALA A 19 2.71 7.92 9.50
N ASP A 20 3.30 6.75 9.70
CA ASP A 20 4.20 6.13 8.72
C ASP A 20 3.53 5.93 7.35
N PHE A 21 2.20 6.03 7.30
CA PHE A 21 1.40 5.96 6.11
C PHE A 21 0.90 7.33 5.64
N ALA A 22 0.97 7.54 4.32
CA ALA A 22 0.32 8.64 3.63
C ALA A 22 -0.72 8.10 2.64
N ILE A 23 -1.84 8.78 2.50
CA ILE A 23 -2.91 8.42 1.56
C ILE A 23 -3.22 9.62 0.67
N GLU A 24 -3.17 9.40 -0.64
CA GLU A 24 -3.39 10.40 -1.66
C GLU A 24 -4.56 9.98 -2.55
N LYS A 25 -5.42 10.92 -2.95
CA LYS A 25 -6.43 10.62 -3.98
C LYS A 25 -5.75 10.46 -5.34
N THR A 26 -6.15 9.42 -6.06
CA THR A 26 -5.80 9.27 -7.47
C THR A 26 -6.72 10.12 -8.35
N LYS A 27 -6.42 10.19 -9.65
CA LYS A 27 -7.31 10.86 -10.61
C LYS A 27 -8.66 10.14 -10.80
N GLY A 28 -8.74 8.84 -10.51
CA GLY A 28 -9.92 7.98 -10.74
C GLY A 28 -10.68 7.67 -9.46
N GLU A 29 -10.81 8.62 -8.54
CA GLU A 29 -11.46 8.47 -7.22
C GLU A 29 -10.88 7.40 -6.28
N GLY A 30 -9.92 6.59 -6.74
CA GLY A 30 -9.18 5.64 -5.94
C GLY A 30 -8.16 6.31 -5.02
N LEU A 31 -7.44 5.50 -4.25
CA LEU A 31 -6.43 5.98 -3.29
C LEU A 31 -5.06 5.39 -3.59
N ARG A 32 -4.01 6.20 -3.51
CA ARG A 32 -2.62 5.76 -3.43
C ARG A 32 -2.18 5.75 -1.97
N ILE A 33 -1.62 4.64 -1.53
CA ILE A 33 -1.18 4.42 -0.16
C ILE A 33 0.34 4.28 -0.18
N LEU A 34 1.01 5.13 0.59
CA LEU A 34 2.45 5.13 0.75
C LEU A 34 2.81 4.73 2.18
N HIS A 35 3.91 4.00 2.35
CA HIS A 35 4.55 3.75 3.64
C HIS A 35 5.95 4.37 3.62
N LYS A 36 6.23 5.31 4.51
CA LYS A 36 7.51 6.06 4.58
C LYS A 36 7.91 6.66 3.24
N GLY A 37 6.94 7.24 2.54
CA GLY A 37 7.11 7.84 1.21
C GLY A 37 7.31 6.86 0.05
N LYS A 38 7.25 5.54 0.29
CA LYS A 38 7.37 4.52 -0.74
C LYS A 38 6.00 3.90 -1.08
N PRO A 39 5.75 3.48 -2.33
CA PRO A 39 4.50 2.81 -2.69
C PRO A 39 4.25 1.59 -1.81
N PHE A 40 3.06 1.52 -1.21
CA PHE A 40 2.59 0.35 -0.47
C PHE A 40 1.47 -0.34 -1.23
N ALA A 41 0.38 0.38 -1.54
CA ALA A 41 -0.72 -0.15 -2.34
C ALA A 41 -1.53 0.96 -3.04
N GLU A 42 -2.34 0.59 -4.04
CA GLU A 42 -3.41 1.46 -4.54
C GLU A 42 -4.78 0.79 -4.33
N TYR A 43 -5.76 1.55 -3.83
CA TYR A 43 -7.17 1.17 -3.75
C TYR A 43 -7.88 1.64 -5.02
N VAL A 44 -8.18 0.70 -5.89
CA VAL A 44 -8.78 0.95 -7.20
C VAL A 44 -10.28 0.71 -7.11
N VAL A 45 -11.09 1.67 -7.58
CA VAL A 45 -12.55 1.68 -7.39
C VAL A 45 -13.35 1.65 -8.70
N ASP A 46 -12.70 1.91 -9.83
CA ASP A 46 -13.33 2.25 -11.11
C ASP A 46 -13.02 1.29 -12.27
N GLN A 47 -12.32 0.18 -12.00
CA GLN A 47 -11.81 -0.74 -13.04
C GLN A 47 -12.41 -2.16 -13.00
N ALA A 48 -13.31 -2.46 -12.06
CA ALA A 48 -13.92 -3.77 -11.89
C ALA A 48 -15.29 -3.68 -11.20
N ASN A 49 -15.97 -4.81 -11.03
CA ASN A 49 -17.24 -4.92 -10.33
C ASN A 49 -17.13 -4.75 -8.80
N LYS A 50 -15.92 -4.85 -8.24
CA LYS A 50 -15.61 -4.59 -6.84
C LYS A 50 -14.29 -3.81 -6.73
N PRO A 51 -14.14 -2.89 -5.76
CA PRO A 51 -12.85 -2.29 -5.46
C PRO A 51 -11.81 -3.34 -5.07
N TYR A 52 -10.54 -3.05 -5.31
CA TYR A 52 -9.43 -3.95 -5.00
C TYR A 52 -8.14 -3.20 -4.68
N LEU A 53 -7.20 -3.90 -4.03
CA LEU A 53 -5.87 -3.38 -3.69
C LEU A 53 -4.80 -3.93 -4.65
N TYR A 54 -4.27 -3.10 -5.54
CA TYR A 54 -3.21 -3.48 -6.47
C TYR A 54 -2.46 -2.25 -7.03
N PRO A 55 -1.13 -2.32 -7.20
CA PRO A 55 -0.23 -3.38 -6.73
C PRO A 55 -0.11 -3.35 -5.20
N VAL A 56 0.44 -4.40 -4.60
CA VAL A 56 0.81 -4.40 -3.17
C VAL A 56 2.29 -4.71 -3.04
N HIS A 57 3.02 -3.89 -2.29
CA HIS A 57 4.45 -4.03 -2.08
C HIS A 57 4.77 -4.33 -0.62
N GLY A 58 5.67 -5.28 -0.40
CA GLY A 58 6.19 -5.61 0.92
C GLY A 58 7.23 -4.59 1.41
N PRO A 59 7.76 -4.73 2.63
CA PRO A 59 8.71 -3.78 3.23
C PRO A 59 10.01 -3.59 2.43
N THR A 60 10.39 -4.57 1.60
CA THR A 60 11.55 -4.52 0.71
C THR A 60 11.24 -3.95 -0.68
N GLY A 61 9.99 -3.60 -0.95
CA GLY A 61 9.50 -3.20 -2.28
C GLY A 61 9.10 -4.38 -3.18
N ALA A 62 9.32 -5.63 -2.75
CA ALA A 62 8.89 -6.81 -3.48
C ALA A 62 7.37 -6.80 -3.72
N ALA A 63 6.95 -7.17 -4.94
CA ALA A 63 5.54 -7.32 -5.25
C ALA A 63 4.95 -8.51 -4.48
N MET A 64 3.84 -8.28 -3.79
CA MET A 64 3.15 -9.27 -2.96
C MET A 64 1.88 -9.81 -3.63
N THR A 65 1.42 -9.16 -4.69
CA THR A 65 0.29 -9.59 -5.52
C THR A 65 0.75 -9.86 -6.95
N ARG A 66 0.11 -10.84 -7.61
CA ARG A 66 0.35 -11.12 -9.03
C ARG A 66 -0.15 -9.97 -9.92
N ASN A 67 0.36 -9.86 -11.14
CA ASN A 67 0.00 -8.79 -12.08
C ASN A 67 -1.33 -9.04 -12.79
N TYR A 68 -1.60 -10.28 -13.20
CA TYR A 68 -2.84 -10.62 -13.91
C TYR A 68 -4.07 -10.49 -12.99
N PRO A 69 -5.18 -9.86 -13.44
CA PRO A 69 -5.45 -9.35 -14.79
C PRO A 69 -5.08 -7.88 -15.05
N MET A 70 -4.62 -7.12 -14.04
CA MET A 70 -4.35 -5.67 -14.16
C MET A 70 -3.19 -5.38 -15.13
N LYS A 71 -2.21 -6.28 -15.21
CA LYS A 71 -1.12 -6.24 -16.18
C LYS A 71 -0.78 -7.65 -16.63
N LYS A 72 -0.51 -7.83 -17.93
CA LYS A 72 -0.01 -9.10 -18.48
C LYS A 72 1.51 -9.08 -18.48
N ILE A 73 2.14 -10.10 -17.90
CA ILE A 73 3.59 -10.29 -17.93
C ILE A 73 3.92 -11.72 -18.38
N GLU A 74 5.09 -11.91 -18.96
CA GLU A 74 5.58 -13.23 -19.36
C GLU A 74 5.74 -14.13 -18.12
N GLY A 75 5.39 -15.42 -18.26
CA GLY A 75 5.50 -16.42 -17.20
C GLY A 75 4.34 -16.46 -16.19
N GLU A 76 3.46 -15.45 -16.15
CA GLU A 76 2.25 -15.51 -15.33
C GLU A 76 1.12 -16.29 -16.01
N ARG A 77 0.34 -17.01 -15.20
CA ARG A 77 -0.91 -17.62 -15.66
C ARG A 77 -1.96 -16.54 -15.91
N HIS A 78 -2.67 -16.67 -17.02
CA HIS A 78 -3.76 -15.78 -17.42
C HIS A 78 -5.12 -16.41 -17.09
N ASP A 79 -5.25 -16.94 -15.86
CA ASP A 79 -6.43 -17.62 -15.33
C ASP A 79 -7.17 -16.73 -14.31
N HIS A 80 -8.46 -17.01 -14.09
CA HIS A 80 -9.29 -16.33 -13.09
C HIS A 80 -9.23 -14.78 -13.18
N PRO A 81 -9.76 -14.17 -14.26
CA PRO A 81 -9.72 -12.71 -14.47
C PRO A 81 -10.54 -11.88 -13.45
N HIS A 82 -11.23 -12.55 -12.52
CA HIS A 82 -11.92 -11.92 -11.40
C HIS A 82 -11.05 -11.83 -10.13
N HIS A 83 -9.89 -12.52 -10.07
CA HIS A 83 -8.94 -12.40 -8.96
C HIS A 83 -8.03 -11.20 -9.17
N ARG A 84 -8.34 -10.10 -8.47
CA ARG A 84 -7.65 -8.81 -8.58
C ARG A 84 -7.05 -8.40 -7.25
N GLY A 85 -5.73 -8.27 -7.21
CA GLY A 85 -5.04 -7.75 -6.03
C GLY A 85 -5.10 -8.69 -4.83
N ILE A 86 -5.45 -8.15 -3.66
CA ILE A 86 -5.74 -8.96 -2.47
C ILE A 86 -7.14 -9.55 -2.60
N ASN A 87 -7.20 -10.88 -2.63
CA ASN A 87 -8.43 -11.67 -2.54
C ASN A 87 -8.56 -12.26 -1.13
N PHE A 88 -9.77 -12.25 -0.60
CA PHE A 88 -10.13 -13.00 0.61
C PHE A 88 -11.45 -13.70 0.35
N GLY A 89 -11.59 -14.89 0.91
CA GLY A 89 -12.70 -15.77 0.61
C GLY A 89 -12.83 -16.91 1.61
N HIS A 90 -13.94 -17.62 1.52
CA HIS A 90 -14.16 -18.85 2.27
C HIS A 90 -14.32 -20.02 1.31
N GLU A 91 -13.74 -21.16 1.67
CA GLU A 91 -13.85 -22.44 0.97
C GLU A 91 -14.89 -23.32 1.67
N GLY A 92 -15.67 -24.09 0.90
CA GLY A 92 -16.55 -25.14 1.39
C GLY A 92 -17.81 -24.68 2.14
N ILE A 93 -18.22 -23.42 2.02
CA ILE A 93 -19.47 -22.93 2.63
C ILE A 93 -20.66 -23.50 1.87
N GLY A 94 -21.30 -24.53 2.44
CA GLY A 94 -22.38 -25.26 1.78
C GLY A 94 -21.94 -25.96 0.49
N GLY A 95 -20.65 -26.31 0.38
CA GLY A 95 -20.05 -26.88 -0.83
C GLY A 95 -19.67 -25.85 -1.91
N ALA A 96 -19.74 -24.56 -1.62
CA ALA A 96 -19.33 -23.48 -2.51
C ALA A 96 -18.11 -22.72 -1.98
N ASP A 97 -17.32 -22.20 -2.93
CA ASP A 97 -16.13 -21.41 -2.65
C ASP A 97 -16.34 -19.96 -3.09
N SER A 98 -15.95 -19.02 -2.23
CA SER A 98 -16.18 -17.58 -2.39
C SER A 98 -14.86 -16.84 -2.50
N TRP A 99 -14.15 -16.99 -3.62
CA TRP A 99 -12.85 -16.34 -3.90
C TRP A 99 -12.94 -14.84 -4.25
#